data_AF-A0A0F2L369-F1
#
_entry.id   AF-A0A0F2L369-F1
#
_cell.length_a   1.000
_cell.length_b   1.000
_cell.length_c   1.000
_cell.angle_alpha   90.00
_cell.angle_beta   90.00
_cell.angle_gamma   90.00
#
_symmetry.space_group_name_H-M   'P 1'
#
loop_
_entity.id
_entity.type
_entity.pdbx_description
1 polymer ?
#
loop_
_entity_poly.entity_id
_entity_poly.type
_entity_poly.pdbx_seq_one_letter_code
_entity_poly.pdbx_strand_id
1 'polypeptide(L)'
;MHRDVYLLILSRALRSMAFGYLVFVIPLYLKALGFPITLIGFYFFIATISSALLVLLSGFLGDMIGRRNSLIIMSSLFVVTMAIFSTTIDKTLIFITSVLGTSTGAAGGGGAGGGPIAPLQTSLLADNTELHERTKVFSLTTSISIISSLIGSMTSYIILSLNLGDITLFRLSLALSIVSLAILFLVRNDPPRIRSLNIRNIIPRKSSRSITKIAIAGSLGSVGLGMVTPLLPLWFRLYLHATEIEINNMYTASYVVSVILTLMASRIENLLGRVKAIAILRSLSVGMFIVMALIPIFIIDAILYVVRVAMYMVTIPLRQSLSTEVISDDERARGLSLTGIARRVPYGVGSSIAGLLMSYAVYSLPILLGGSIALLDPILYYVFFRKYR
;
A
#
# COMPACT_ATOMS: atom_id res chain seq x y z
N MET A 1 -23.82 10.53 10.81
CA MET A 1 -22.58 9.73 11.00
C MET A 1 -22.36 9.47 12.49
N HIS A 2 -22.22 8.19 12.88
CA HIS A 2 -21.94 7.80 14.28
C HIS A 2 -20.57 8.28 14.75
N ARG A 3 -20.44 8.57 16.06
CA ARG A 3 -19.18 8.98 16.72
C ARG A 3 -17.99 8.06 16.35
N ASP A 4 -18.22 6.75 16.33
CA ASP A 4 -17.18 5.76 16.03
C ASP A 4 -16.62 5.89 14.61
N VAL A 5 -17.43 6.32 13.63
CA VAL A 5 -16.96 6.57 12.27
C VAL A 5 -15.93 7.69 12.25
N TYR A 6 -16.16 8.78 12.99
CA TYR A 6 -15.21 9.87 13.10
C TYR A 6 -13.91 9.45 13.80
N LEU A 7 -14.01 8.67 14.88
CA LEU A 7 -12.83 8.16 15.61
C LEU A 7 -11.98 7.24 14.70
N LEU A 8 -12.63 6.36 13.94
CA LEU A 8 -11.95 5.47 12.98
C LEU A 8 -11.29 6.26 11.86
N ILE A 9 -11.95 7.29 11.31
CA ILE A 9 -11.37 8.18 10.29
C ILE A 9 -10.16 8.92 10.85
N LEU A 10 -10.26 9.49 12.06
CA LEU A 10 -9.18 10.24 12.70
C LEU A 10 -7.97 9.35 13.00
N SER A 11 -8.19 8.16 13.56
CA SER A 11 -7.12 7.17 13.78
C SER A 11 -6.40 6.83 12.46
N ARG A 12 -7.16 6.66 11.35
CA ARG A 12 -6.58 6.44 10.02
C ARG A 12 -5.77 7.62 9.52
N ALA A 13 -6.28 8.83 9.71
CA ALA A 13 -5.67 10.08 9.25
C ALA A 13 -4.27 10.24 9.85
N LEU A 14 -4.15 10.13 11.17
CA LEU A 14 -2.87 10.22 11.89
C LEU A 14 -1.85 9.19 11.39
N ARG A 15 -2.28 7.94 11.21
CA ARG A 15 -1.40 6.89 10.68
C ARG A 15 -1.00 7.18 9.22
N SER A 16 -1.94 7.66 8.40
CA SER A 16 -1.66 7.97 6.98
C SER A 16 -0.68 9.15 6.85
N MET A 17 -0.72 10.10 7.79
CA MET A 17 0.27 11.17 7.88
C MET A 17 1.70 10.63 8.06
N ALA A 18 1.90 9.64 8.93
CA ALA A 18 3.21 8.98 9.05
C ALA A 18 3.62 8.28 7.74
N PHE A 19 2.71 7.52 7.11
CA PHE A 19 3.02 6.83 5.84
C PHE A 19 3.31 7.77 4.67
N GLY A 20 2.89 9.04 4.74
CA GLY A 20 3.21 10.05 3.75
C GLY A 20 4.70 10.18 3.46
N TYR A 21 5.53 10.12 4.51
CA TYR A 21 6.99 10.20 4.38
C TYR A 21 7.72 8.87 4.59
N LEU A 22 7.19 7.96 5.42
CA LEU A 22 7.86 6.68 5.69
C LEU A 22 8.10 5.83 4.44
N VAL A 23 7.28 6.00 3.39
CA VAL A 23 7.42 5.26 2.12
C VAL A 23 8.78 5.48 1.45
N PHE A 24 9.38 6.67 1.61
CA PHE A 24 10.71 6.98 1.08
C PHE A 24 11.79 7.10 2.17
N VAL A 25 11.44 7.50 3.39
CA VAL A 25 12.39 7.61 4.50
C VAL A 25 12.93 6.24 4.92
N ILE A 26 12.09 5.20 5.06
CA ILE A 26 12.55 3.87 5.50
C ILE A 26 13.64 3.30 4.58
N PRO A 27 13.46 3.17 3.25
CA PRO A 27 14.50 2.60 2.39
C PRO A 27 15.78 3.43 2.38
N LEU A 28 15.68 4.77 2.39
CA LEU A 28 16.84 5.67 2.45
C LEU A 28 17.60 5.54 3.77
N TYR A 29 16.88 5.52 4.89
CA TYR A 29 17.44 5.38 6.23
C TYR A 29 18.14 4.04 6.44
N LEU A 30 17.55 2.93 5.96
CA LEU A 30 18.22 1.63 5.99
C LEU A 30 19.55 1.68 5.24
N LYS A 31 19.61 2.34 4.08
CA LYS A 31 20.88 2.51 3.37
C LYS A 31 21.85 3.42 4.11
N ALA A 32 21.38 4.51 4.72
CA ALA A 32 22.20 5.43 5.51
C ALA A 32 22.82 4.77 6.75
N LEU A 33 22.10 3.84 7.39
CA LEU A 33 22.64 2.98 8.46
C LEU A 33 23.69 1.97 7.97
N GLY A 34 23.89 1.84 6.66
CA GLY A 34 24.85 0.93 6.06
C GLY A 34 24.32 -0.49 5.92
N PHE A 35 23.02 -0.68 5.68
CA PHE A 35 22.53 -1.96 5.18
C PHE A 35 22.98 -2.18 3.72
N PRO A 36 23.46 -3.38 3.36
CA PRO A 36 23.58 -3.81 1.98
C PRO A 36 22.23 -3.69 1.25
N ILE A 37 22.25 -3.29 -0.02
CA ILE A 37 21.03 -3.10 -0.82
C ILE A 37 20.23 -4.41 -0.93
N THR A 38 20.94 -5.56 -0.97
CA THR A 38 20.35 -6.89 -0.91
C THR A 38 19.48 -7.07 0.34
N LEU A 39 19.99 -6.71 1.51
CA LEU A 39 19.26 -6.81 2.78
C LEU A 39 18.08 -5.84 2.84
N ILE A 40 18.16 -4.68 2.19
CA ILE A 40 17.00 -3.77 2.08
C ILE A 40 15.90 -4.40 1.21
N GLY A 41 16.26 -5.03 0.08
CA GLY A 41 15.31 -5.80 -0.73
C GLY A 41 14.66 -6.95 0.06
N PHE A 42 15.47 -7.70 0.83
CA PHE A 42 14.97 -8.75 1.72
C PHE A 42 14.11 -8.23 2.88
N TYR A 43 14.40 -7.05 3.42
CA TYR A 43 13.57 -6.40 4.43
C TYR A 43 12.14 -6.20 3.92
N PHE A 44 11.99 -5.67 2.69
CA PHE A 44 10.68 -5.49 2.07
C PHE A 44 10.00 -6.81 1.68
N PHE A 45 10.77 -7.84 1.31
CA PHE A 45 10.25 -9.19 1.11
C PHE A 45 9.62 -9.76 2.39
N ILE A 46 10.35 -9.75 3.51
CA ILE A 46 9.85 -10.24 4.79
C ILE A 46 8.66 -9.39 5.25
N ALA A 47 8.73 -8.07 5.10
CA ALA A 47 7.65 -7.17 5.49
C ALA A 47 6.35 -7.42 4.73
N THR A 48 6.42 -7.64 3.41
CA THR A 48 5.24 -7.91 2.60
C THR A 48 4.63 -9.29 2.85
N ILE A 49 5.45 -10.32 3.07
CA ILE A 49 4.98 -11.65 3.48
C ILE A 49 4.32 -11.57 4.86
N SER A 50 4.99 -10.94 5.82
CA SER A 50 4.46 -10.77 7.18
C SER A 50 3.15 -10.00 7.15
N SER A 51 3.05 -8.94 6.34
CA SER A 51 1.80 -8.20 6.12
C SER A 51 0.69 -9.07 5.50
N ALA A 52 1.02 -10.01 4.62
CA ALA A 52 0.07 -10.99 4.06
C ALA A 52 -0.50 -11.92 5.15
N LEU A 53 0.39 -12.51 5.95
CA LEU A 53 0.03 -13.39 7.06
C LEU A 53 -0.79 -12.65 8.12
N LEU A 54 -0.37 -11.43 8.48
CA LEU A 54 -1.07 -10.63 9.49
C LEU A 54 -2.44 -10.16 9.01
N VAL A 55 -2.68 -9.96 7.71
CA VAL A 55 -4.04 -9.68 7.21
C VAL A 55 -4.97 -10.87 7.34
N LEU A 56 -4.46 -12.09 7.10
CA LEU A 56 -5.24 -13.30 7.36
C LEU A 56 -5.55 -13.42 8.85
N LEU A 57 -4.52 -13.25 9.68
CA LEU A 57 -4.65 -13.32 11.13
C LEU A 57 -5.58 -12.24 11.68
N SER A 58 -5.51 -11.02 11.15
CA SER A 58 -6.34 -9.90 11.62
C SER A 58 -7.81 -10.11 11.30
N GLY A 59 -8.15 -10.68 10.14
CA GLY A 59 -9.52 -11.11 9.84
C GLY A 59 -10.02 -12.14 10.84
N PHE A 60 -9.21 -13.17 11.11
CA PHE A 60 -9.55 -14.24 12.04
C PHE A 60 -9.74 -13.75 13.48
N LEU A 61 -8.78 -12.98 13.99
CA LEU A 61 -8.88 -12.36 15.31
C LEU A 61 -10.13 -11.46 15.39
N GLY A 62 -10.42 -10.72 14.32
CA GLY A 62 -11.58 -9.84 14.24
C GLY A 62 -12.90 -10.55 14.51
N ASP A 63 -13.02 -11.80 14.07
CA ASP A 63 -14.21 -12.61 14.30
C ASP A 63 -14.23 -13.27 15.69
N MET A 64 -13.06 -13.62 16.25
CA MET A 64 -12.92 -14.31 17.54
C MET A 64 -12.98 -13.41 18.78
N ILE A 65 -12.28 -12.26 18.75
CA ILE A 65 -12.09 -11.39 19.91
C ILE A 65 -12.71 -10.00 19.71
N GLY A 66 -13.40 -9.80 18.58
CA GLY A 66 -13.93 -8.51 18.14
C GLY A 66 -12.95 -7.76 17.24
N ARG A 67 -13.50 -7.02 16.28
CA ARG A 67 -12.76 -6.26 15.27
C ARG A 67 -12.01 -5.09 15.87
N ARG A 68 -12.56 -4.42 16.89
CA ARG A 68 -11.89 -3.33 17.61
C ARG A 68 -10.64 -3.82 18.32
N ASN A 69 -10.74 -4.89 19.11
CA ASN A 69 -9.60 -5.41 19.86
C ASN A 69 -8.50 -5.91 18.92
N SER A 70 -8.89 -6.57 17.84
CA SER A 70 -7.96 -6.98 16.79
C SER A 70 -7.30 -5.79 16.11
N LEU A 71 -8.04 -4.69 15.91
CA LEU A 71 -7.50 -3.46 15.32
C LEU A 71 -6.48 -2.81 16.24
N ILE A 72 -6.71 -2.81 17.55
CA ILE A 72 -5.77 -2.34 18.57
C ILE A 72 -4.48 -3.18 18.54
N ILE A 73 -4.58 -4.52 18.50
CA ILE A 73 -3.42 -5.42 18.42
C ILE A 73 -2.61 -5.15 17.14
N MET A 74 -3.27 -5.04 15.99
CA MET A 74 -2.56 -4.79 14.73
C MET A 74 -1.96 -3.39 14.67
N SER A 75 -2.58 -2.41 15.33
CA SER A 75 -2.08 -1.03 15.39
C SER A 75 -0.90 -0.90 16.36
N SER A 76 -0.84 -1.69 17.43
CA SER A 76 0.29 -1.68 18.37
C SER A 76 1.59 -2.17 17.73
N LEU A 77 1.53 -3.11 16.78
CA LEU A 77 2.71 -3.56 16.01
C LEU A 77 3.41 -2.40 15.28
N PHE A 78 2.63 -1.44 14.77
CA PHE A 78 3.18 -0.25 14.12
C PHE A 78 3.83 0.70 15.13
N VAL A 79 3.24 0.86 16.33
CA VAL A 79 3.85 1.62 17.44
C VAL A 79 5.19 1.01 17.83
N VAL A 80 5.25 -0.32 17.99
CA VAL A 80 6.51 -1.03 18.30
C VAL A 80 7.55 -0.83 17.20
N THR A 81 7.14 -0.92 15.92
CA THR A 81 8.03 -0.66 14.79
C THR A 81 8.63 0.75 14.87
N MET A 82 7.80 1.77 15.04
CA MET A 82 8.27 3.17 15.13
C MET A 82 9.09 3.43 16.39
N ALA A 83 8.79 2.77 17.51
CA ALA A 83 9.57 2.86 18.73
C ALA A 83 11.00 2.38 18.48
N ILE A 84 11.18 1.24 17.82
CA ILE A 84 12.51 0.70 17.45
C ILE A 84 13.25 1.69 16.54
N PHE A 85 12.64 2.12 15.42
CA PHE A 85 13.27 3.09 14.50
C PHE A 85 13.65 4.42 15.18
N SER A 86 12.92 4.84 16.21
CA SER A 86 13.13 6.11 16.90
C SER A 86 14.16 6.07 18.04
N THR A 87 14.51 4.87 18.53
CA THR A 87 15.32 4.68 19.75
C THR A 87 16.65 3.99 19.52
N THR A 88 16.82 3.23 18.44
CA THR A 88 18.05 2.47 18.18
C THR A 88 18.52 2.61 16.74
N ILE A 89 19.83 2.39 16.56
CA ILE A 89 20.51 2.23 15.26
C ILE A 89 21.00 0.80 15.05
N ASP A 90 20.68 -0.11 15.99
CA ASP A 90 21.02 -1.53 15.90
C ASP A 90 20.35 -2.16 14.66
N LYS A 91 21.19 -2.65 13.74
CA LYS A 91 20.74 -3.21 12.46
C LYS A 91 19.86 -4.45 12.65
N THR A 92 20.12 -5.26 13.67
CA THR A 92 19.35 -6.47 13.93
C THR A 92 17.95 -6.13 14.39
N LEU A 93 17.83 -5.23 15.38
CA LEU A 93 16.52 -4.77 15.88
C LEU A 93 15.72 -4.09 14.79
N ILE A 94 16.34 -3.22 14.00
CA ILE A 94 15.69 -2.55 12.87
C ILE A 94 15.24 -3.57 11.83
N PHE A 95 16.07 -4.56 11.47
CA PHE A 95 15.70 -5.57 10.51
C PHE A 95 14.51 -6.43 10.98
N ILE A 96 14.47 -6.79 12.26
CA ILE A 96 13.38 -7.57 12.87
C ILE A 96 12.03 -6.86 12.73
N THR A 97 11.99 -5.52 12.62
CA THR A 97 10.73 -4.79 12.35
C THR A 97 10.04 -5.21 11.05
N SER A 98 10.77 -5.79 10.08
CA SER A 98 10.16 -6.37 8.88
C SER A 98 9.17 -7.49 9.22
N VAL A 99 9.45 -8.30 10.25
CA VAL A 99 8.57 -9.40 10.68
C VAL A 99 7.23 -8.88 11.23
N LEU A 100 7.19 -7.63 11.71
CA LEU A 100 5.97 -6.99 12.18
C LEU A 100 5.03 -6.62 11.02
N GLY A 101 5.52 -6.60 9.76
CA GLY A 101 4.69 -6.45 8.56
C GLY A 101 3.94 -5.12 8.42
N THR A 102 4.33 -4.12 9.21
CA THR A 102 3.70 -2.79 9.29
C THR A 102 4.50 -1.68 8.63
N SER A 103 5.75 -1.92 8.21
CA SER A 103 6.58 -0.93 7.51
C SER A 103 6.20 -0.78 6.03
N THR A 104 5.48 -1.74 5.46
CA THR A 104 5.04 -1.72 4.07
C THR A 104 3.60 -1.25 3.97
N GLY A 105 3.42 0.03 3.66
CA GLY A 105 2.12 0.64 3.43
C GLY A 105 2.16 1.54 2.20
N ALA A 106 1.27 1.31 1.23
CA ALA A 106 1.10 2.27 0.15
C ALA A 106 0.33 3.47 0.72
N ALA A 107 0.95 4.64 0.75
CA ALA A 107 0.26 5.88 1.04
C ALA A 107 -0.94 6.03 0.09
N GLY A 108 -2.13 6.34 0.65
CA GLY A 108 -3.31 6.69 -0.14
C GLY A 108 -4.24 5.57 -0.62
N GLY A 109 -4.05 4.31 -0.23
CA GLY A 109 -5.09 3.28 -0.35
C GLY A 109 -5.23 2.62 -1.73
N GLY A 110 -5.14 1.29 -1.74
CA GLY A 110 -5.71 0.45 -2.81
C GLY A 110 -4.73 -0.31 -3.71
N GLY A 111 -3.44 -0.28 -3.39
CA GLY A 111 -2.54 -1.40 -3.67
C GLY A 111 -2.57 -2.42 -2.54
N ALA A 112 -1.90 -3.56 -2.72
CA ALA A 112 -1.75 -4.62 -1.72
C ALA A 112 -1.25 -4.15 -0.32
N GLY A 113 -0.83 -2.89 -0.15
CA GLY A 113 -0.22 -2.31 1.05
C GLY A 113 -1.17 -1.61 2.04
N GLY A 114 -2.38 -2.11 2.29
CA GLY A 114 -3.23 -1.63 3.40
C GLY A 114 -2.81 -2.15 4.80
N GLY A 115 -1.85 -3.09 4.84
CA GLY A 115 -1.44 -3.76 6.07
C GLY A 115 -2.56 -4.58 6.73
N PRO A 116 -2.27 -5.17 7.91
CA PRO A 116 -3.24 -5.92 8.72
C PRO A 116 -4.38 -5.08 9.29
N ILE A 117 -4.22 -3.77 9.33
CA ILE A 117 -5.16 -2.79 9.92
C ILE A 117 -6.34 -2.50 8.98
N ALA A 118 -6.10 -2.41 7.67
CA ALA A 118 -7.12 -2.00 6.70
C ALA A 118 -8.41 -2.84 6.69
N PRO A 119 -8.39 -4.19 6.64
CA PRO A 119 -9.62 -4.98 6.58
C PRO A 119 -10.49 -4.83 7.83
N LEU A 120 -9.87 -4.76 9.01
CA LEU A 120 -10.56 -4.53 10.29
C LEU A 120 -11.21 -3.15 10.32
N GLN A 121 -10.48 -2.12 9.90
CA GLN A 121 -10.97 -0.75 9.89
C GLN A 121 -12.11 -0.54 8.88
N THR A 122 -11.98 -1.06 7.67
CA THR A 122 -13.06 -1.01 6.66
C THR A 122 -14.31 -1.73 7.14
N SER A 123 -14.13 -2.86 7.83
CA SER A 123 -15.24 -3.64 8.38
C SER A 123 -15.97 -2.89 9.50
N LEU A 124 -15.24 -2.32 10.46
CA LEU A 124 -15.82 -1.50 11.54
C LEU A 124 -16.52 -0.24 11.00
N LEU A 125 -15.96 0.41 9.98
CA LEU A 125 -16.62 1.53 9.30
C LEU A 125 -17.94 1.09 8.66
N ALA A 126 -17.98 -0.08 8.01
CA ALA A 126 -19.18 -0.61 7.38
C ALA A 126 -20.27 -0.97 8.41
N ASP A 127 -19.86 -1.51 9.57
CA ASP A 127 -20.78 -1.86 10.66
C ASP A 127 -21.41 -0.64 11.32
N ASN A 128 -20.67 0.48 11.39
CA ASN A 128 -21.11 1.73 12.00
C ASN A 128 -21.69 2.74 10.99
N THR A 129 -21.98 2.31 9.77
CA THR A 129 -22.51 3.16 8.70
C THR A 129 -23.71 2.51 8.01
N GLU A 130 -24.79 3.27 7.87
CA GLU A 130 -25.98 2.85 7.13
C GLU A 130 -25.67 2.54 5.66
N LEU A 131 -26.39 1.57 5.07
CA LEU A 131 -26.11 1.04 3.73
C LEU A 131 -25.99 2.14 2.66
N HIS A 132 -26.88 3.13 2.68
CA HIS A 132 -26.92 4.21 1.69
C HIS A 132 -25.80 5.25 1.87
N GLU A 133 -25.20 5.36 3.06
CA GLU A 133 -24.10 6.30 3.35
C GLU A 133 -22.70 5.69 3.15
N ARG A 134 -22.57 4.35 3.08
CA ARG A 134 -21.28 3.64 3.06
C ARG A 134 -20.31 4.13 1.99
N THR A 135 -20.79 4.33 0.76
CA THR A 135 -19.95 4.82 -0.36
C THR A 135 -19.36 6.20 -0.06
N LYS A 136 -20.16 7.07 0.55
CA LYS A 136 -19.73 8.41 0.97
C LYS A 136 -18.68 8.32 2.08
N VAL A 137 -18.90 7.48 3.09
CA VAL A 137 -17.96 7.30 4.21
C VAL A 137 -16.64 6.69 3.75
N PHE A 138 -16.65 5.68 2.87
CA PHE A 138 -15.42 5.10 2.33
C PHE A 138 -14.63 6.07 1.44
N SER A 139 -15.34 6.85 0.62
CA SER A 139 -14.73 7.92 -0.18
C SER A 139 -14.08 8.96 0.73
N LEU A 140 -14.82 9.47 1.74
CA LEU A 140 -14.32 10.44 2.71
C LEU A 140 -13.09 9.92 3.46
N THR A 141 -13.15 8.67 3.94
CA THR A 141 -12.05 8.01 4.65
C THR A 141 -10.79 7.94 3.78
N THR A 142 -10.95 7.61 2.50
CA THR A 142 -9.83 7.51 1.56
C THR A 142 -9.26 8.88 1.24
N SER A 143 -10.10 9.87 0.92
CA SER A 143 -9.68 11.25 0.66
C SER A 143 -8.93 11.85 1.84
N ILE A 144 -9.46 11.71 3.07
CA ILE A 144 -8.77 12.18 4.29
C ILE A 144 -7.43 11.47 4.45
N SER A 145 -7.33 10.17 4.16
CA SER A 145 -6.05 9.45 4.24
C SER A 145 -5.00 9.99 3.26
N ILE A 146 -5.40 10.31 2.02
CA ILE A 146 -4.48 10.85 1.01
C ILE A 146 -4.06 12.27 1.43
N ILE A 147 -5.00 13.11 1.87
CA ILE A 147 -4.70 14.47 2.37
C ILE A 147 -3.76 14.40 3.58
N SER A 148 -4.01 13.50 4.53
CA SER A 148 -3.09 13.30 5.66
C SER A 148 -1.71 12.85 5.21
N SER A 149 -1.60 11.95 4.22
CA SER A 149 -0.31 11.53 3.65
C SER A 149 0.43 12.71 3.00
N LEU A 150 -0.29 13.58 2.28
CA LEU A 150 0.25 14.82 1.73
C LEU A 150 0.79 15.74 2.84
N ILE A 151 -0.01 15.98 3.89
CA ILE A 151 0.41 16.79 5.05
C ILE A 151 1.66 16.20 5.71
N GLY A 152 1.72 14.88 5.85
CA GLY A 152 2.91 14.18 6.34
C GLY A 152 4.14 14.43 5.48
N SER A 153 4.00 14.29 4.17
CA SER A 153 5.07 14.56 3.21
C SER A 153 5.57 16.01 3.31
N MET A 154 4.66 16.99 3.35
CA MET A 154 5.01 18.41 3.54
C MET A 154 5.68 18.68 4.90
N THR A 155 5.23 18.00 5.97
CA THR A 155 5.86 18.11 7.30
C THR A 155 7.29 17.58 7.26
N SER A 156 7.50 16.47 6.55
CA SER A 156 8.84 15.93 6.38
C SER A 156 9.76 16.83 5.55
N TYR A 157 9.23 17.58 4.56
CA TYR A 157 10.01 18.58 3.84
C TYR A 157 10.57 19.64 4.79
N ILE A 158 9.74 20.15 5.72
CA ILE A 158 10.17 21.14 6.72
C ILE A 158 11.25 20.55 7.63
N ILE A 159 11.04 19.34 8.16
CA ILE A 159 11.98 18.66 9.07
C ILE A 159 13.33 18.40 8.39
N LEU A 160 13.32 17.94 7.13
CA LEU A 160 14.53 17.69 6.35
C LEU A 160 15.23 19.01 5.97
N SER A 161 14.49 20.06 5.60
CA SER A 161 15.05 21.38 5.27
C SER A 161 15.73 22.05 6.47
N LEU A 162 15.25 21.78 7.68
CA LEU A 162 15.85 22.24 8.93
C LEU A 162 16.99 21.33 9.42
N ASN A 163 17.36 20.28 8.65
CA ASN A 163 18.39 19.30 9.01
C ASN A 163 18.17 18.63 10.38
N LEU A 164 16.92 18.42 10.79
CA LEU A 164 16.58 17.77 12.07
C LEU A 164 16.73 16.24 12.04
N GLY A 165 17.07 15.67 10.87
CA GLY A 165 17.39 14.26 10.65
C GLY A 165 16.20 13.29 10.67
N ASP A 166 16.43 12.08 10.14
CA ASP A 166 15.41 11.02 10.00
C ASP A 166 14.82 10.55 11.35
N ILE A 167 15.63 10.57 12.41
CA ILE A 167 15.19 10.16 13.76
C ILE A 167 14.02 11.03 14.24
N THR A 168 14.01 12.32 13.90
CA THR A 168 12.89 13.22 14.22
C THR A 168 11.61 12.81 13.50
N LEU A 169 11.70 12.34 12.25
CA LEU A 169 10.57 11.79 11.51
C LEU A 169 10.05 10.49 12.14
N PHE A 170 10.93 9.60 12.60
CA PHE A 170 10.50 8.39 13.30
C PHE A 170 9.85 8.69 14.65
N ARG A 171 10.35 9.67 15.41
CA ARG A 171 9.72 10.14 16.66
C ARG A 171 8.34 10.76 16.41
N LEU A 172 8.20 11.56 15.34
CA LEU A 172 6.91 12.09 14.93
C LEU A 172 5.94 10.96 14.54
N SER A 173 6.40 9.98 13.77
CA SER A 173 5.60 8.79 13.42
C SER A 173 5.17 8.01 14.66
N LEU A 174 6.08 7.83 15.63
CA LEU A 174 5.77 7.19 16.91
C LEU A 174 4.67 7.95 17.65
N ALA A 175 4.82 9.27 17.83
CA ALA A 175 3.82 10.09 18.50
C ALA A 175 2.44 10.01 17.82
N LEU A 176 2.40 10.15 16.48
CA LEU A 176 1.17 10.01 15.69
C LEU A 176 0.53 8.61 15.86
N SER A 177 1.36 7.56 15.89
CA SER A 177 0.89 6.18 16.06
C SER A 177 0.35 5.89 17.46
N ILE A 178 0.94 6.46 18.52
CA ILE A 178 0.45 6.34 19.90
C ILE A 178 -0.89 7.04 20.04
N VAL A 179 -1.02 8.28 19.52
CA VAL A 179 -2.29 9.00 19.53
C VAL A 179 -3.35 8.27 18.71
N SER A 180 -2.98 7.75 17.53
CA SER A 180 -3.86 6.93 16.69
C SER A 180 -4.36 5.69 17.43
N LEU A 181 -3.50 5.00 18.18
CA LEU A 181 -3.84 3.84 19.01
C LEU A 181 -4.74 4.23 20.20
N ALA A 182 -4.43 5.32 20.90
CA ALA A 182 -5.23 5.83 22.01
C ALA A 182 -6.68 6.15 21.59
N ILE A 183 -6.86 6.73 20.40
CA ILE A 183 -8.19 7.00 19.83
C ILE A 183 -8.99 5.70 19.62
N LEU A 184 -8.33 4.60 19.23
CA LEU A 184 -9.01 3.31 19.04
C LEU A 184 -9.59 2.75 20.34
N PHE A 185 -9.00 3.09 21.50
CA PHE A 185 -9.58 2.71 22.79
C PHE A 185 -10.92 3.44 23.07
N LEU A 186 -11.19 4.56 22.42
CA LEU A 186 -12.45 5.30 22.55
C LEU A 186 -13.57 4.77 21.64
N VAL A 187 -13.24 3.94 20.64
CA VAL A 187 -14.23 3.29 19.78
C VAL A 187 -15.02 2.27 20.60
N ARG A 188 -16.32 2.11 20.36
CA ARG A 188 -17.14 1.15 21.11
C ARG A 188 -16.69 -0.29 20.88
N ASN A 189 -16.68 -1.09 21.95
CA ASN A 189 -16.43 -2.52 21.87
C ASN A 189 -17.47 -3.23 21.01
N ASP A 190 -17.01 -4.08 20.10
CA ASP A 190 -17.84 -4.99 19.32
C ASP A 190 -17.70 -6.43 19.84
N PRO A 191 -18.81 -7.16 19.99
CA PRO A 191 -18.75 -8.54 20.47
C PRO A 191 -18.15 -9.48 19.41
N PRO A 192 -17.55 -10.60 19.83
CA PRO A 192 -17.16 -11.69 18.94
C PRO A 192 -18.32 -12.13 18.04
N ARG A 193 -18.04 -12.37 16.75
CA ARG A 193 -19.06 -12.74 15.76
C ARG A 193 -19.19 -14.24 15.54
N ILE A 194 -18.17 -15.02 15.88
CA ILE A 194 -18.14 -16.46 15.61
C ILE A 194 -17.71 -17.22 16.87
N ARG A 195 -18.47 -18.27 17.24
CA ARG A 195 -18.10 -19.23 18.31
C ARG A 195 -17.30 -20.45 17.80
N SER A 196 -17.36 -20.80 16.51
CA SER A 196 -16.54 -21.86 15.91
C SER A 196 -16.21 -21.61 14.43
N LEU A 197 -14.97 -21.90 14.05
CA LEU A 197 -14.51 -21.83 12.66
C LEU A 197 -14.89 -23.09 11.89
N ASN A 198 -15.46 -22.93 10.71
CA ASN A 198 -15.60 -24.04 9.77
C ASN A 198 -14.54 -23.92 8.66
N ILE A 199 -13.38 -24.53 8.88
CA ILE A 199 -12.20 -24.48 7.99
C ILE A 199 -12.55 -24.98 6.56
N ARG A 200 -13.50 -25.91 6.45
CA ARG A 200 -13.99 -26.45 5.16
C ARG A 200 -14.61 -25.40 4.24
N ASN A 201 -15.06 -24.27 4.77
CA ASN A 201 -15.68 -23.19 4.00
C ASN A 201 -14.71 -22.04 3.64
N ILE A 202 -13.42 -22.15 3.96
CA ILE A 202 -12.44 -21.08 3.72
C ILE A 202 -12.13 -20.90 2.23
N ILE A 203 -12.08 -22.00 1.46
CA ILE A 203 -11.71 -21.96 0.05
C ILE A 203 -12.97 -21.73 -0.80
N PRO A 204 -13.05 -20.63 -1.58
CA PRO A 204 -14.16 -20.36 -2.49
C PRO A 204 -14.16 -21.34 -3.66
N ARG A 205 -15.33 -21.88 -4.00
CA ARG A 205 -15.50 -22.87 -5.08
C ARG A 205 -16.23 -22.28 -6.28
N LYS A 206 -17.30 -21.50 -6.06
CA LYS A 206 -18.17 -20.97 -7.12
C LYS A 206 -17.44 -19.96 -8.01
N SER A 207 -16.67 -19.07 -7.40
CA SER A 207 -15.96 -17.98 -8.07
C SER A 207 -14.47 -18.31 -8.33
N SER A 208 -14.06 -19.55 -8.13
CA SER A 208 -12.66 -20.00 -8.19
C SER A 208 -11.95 -19.59 -9.48
N ARG A 209 -12.62 -19.70 -10.64
CA ARG A 209 -12.07 -19.30 -11.95
C ARG A 209 -11.81 -17.79 -12.04
N SER A 210 -12.75 -16.96 -11.59
CA SER A 210 -12.59 -15.49 -11.59
C SER A 210 -11.49 -15.06 -10.61
N ILE A 211 -11.49 -15.63 -9.41
CA ILE A 211 -10.48 -15.40 -8.38
C ILE A 211 -9.09 -15.77 -8.90
N THR A 212 -8.96 -16.93 -9.55
CA THR A 212 -7.69 -17.39 -10.13
C THR A 212 -7.20 -16.46 -11.22
N LYS A 213 -8.08 -16.00 -12.12
CA LYS A 213 -7.73 -15.02 -13.17
C LYS A 213 -7.23 -13.70 -12.57
N ILE A 214 -7.91 -13.17 -11.55
CA ILE A 214 -7.48 -11.95 -10.84
C ILE A 214 -6.15 -12.18 -10.13
N ALA A 215 -5.99 -13.34 -9.48
CA ALA A 215 -4.78 -13.71 -8.76
C ALA A 215 -3.58 -13.81 -9.70
N ILE A 216 -3.70 -14.48 -10.85
CA ILE A 216 -2.61 -14.61 -11.84
C ILE A 216 -2.20 -13.25 -12.39
N ALA A 217 -3.16 -12.46 -12.89
CA ALA A 217 -2.87 -11.13 -13.42
C ALA A 217 -2.23 -10.23 -12.35
N GLY A 218 -2.81 -10.23 -11.14
CA GLY A 218 -2.31 -9.46 -10.02
C GLY A 218 -0.92 -9.91 -9.54
N SER A 219 -0.62 -11.21 -9.56
CA SER A 219 0.67 -11.77 -9.12
C SER A 219 1.81 -11.28 -10.00
N LEU A 220 1.64 -11.39 -11.33
CA LEU A 220 2.65 -10.96 -12.29
C LEU A 220 2.85 -9.43 -12.22
N GLY A 221 1.77 -8.67 -12.16
CA GLY A 221 1.83 -7.24 -11.88
C GLY A 221 2.60 -6.90 -10.61
N SER A 222 2.34 -7.67 -9.55
CA SER A 222 2.96 -7.48 -8.26
C SER A 222 4.46 -7.76 -8.26
N VAL A 223 4.95 -8.79 -8.97
CA VAL A 223 6.41 -9.01 -9.11
C VAL A 223 7.07 -7.77 -9.66
N GLY A 224 6.56 -7.26 -10.79
CA GLY A 224 7.16 -6.09 -11.43
C GLY A 224 7.06 -4.83 -10.57
N LEU A 225 5.89 -4.57 -9.96
CA LEU A 225 5.72 -3.43 -9.03
C LEU A 225 6.61 -3.56 -7.79
N GLY A 226 6.86 -4.78 -7.32
CA GLY A 226 7.73 -5.08 -6.20
C GLY A 226 9.21 -4.87 -6.52
N MET A 227 9.63 -5.09 -7.77
CA MET A 227 11.00 -4.78 -8.20
C MET A 227 11.27 -3.27 -8.21
N VAL A 228 10.24 -2.46 -8.46
CA VAL A 228 10.43 -1.01 -8.59
C VAL A 228 10.10 -0.27 -7.30
N THR A 229 8.86 -0.37 -6.84
CA THR A 229 8.25 0.57 -5.88
C THR A 229 8.98 0.69 -4.53
N PRO A 230 9.38 -0.40 -3.84
CA PRO A 230 9.97 -0.28 -2.50
C PRO A 230 11.42 0.21 -2.50
N LEU A 231 12.14 0.02 -3.61
CA LEU A 231 13.54 0.45 -3.75
C LEU A 231 13.67 1.69 -4.63
N LEU A 232 12.57 2.23 -5.16
CA LEU A 232 12.60 3.40 -6.02
C LEU A 232 13.28 4.64 -5.38
N PRO A 233 13.06 4.97 -4.09
CA PRO A 233 13.80 6.04 -3.44
C PRO A 233 15.32 5.81 -3.49
N LEU A 234 15.76 4.57 -3.32
CA LEU A 234 17.18 4.20 -3.41
C LEU A 234 17.70 4.29 -4.83
N TRP A 235 16.89 3.94 -5.83
CA TRP A 235 17.25 4.11 -7.23
C TRP A 235 17.51 5.60 -7.53
N PHE A 236 16.59 6.49 -7.15
CA PHE A 236 16.80 7.93 -7.30
C PHE A 236 18.06 8.43 -6.57
N ARG A 237 18.28 7.98 -5.33
CA ARG A 237 19.42 8.41 -4.52
C ARG A 237 20.76 7.89 -5.04
N LEU A 238 20.84 6.62 -5.42
CA LEU A 238 22.10 5.95 -5.77
C LEU A 238 22.47 6.09 -7.24
N TYR A 239 21.48 6.12 -8.13
CA TYR A 239 21.71 6.17 -9.57
C TYR A 239 21.60 7.57 -10.15
N LEU A 240 20.61 8.34 -9.69
CA LEU A 240 20.36 9.72 -10.17
C LEU A 240 20.91 10.79 -9.22
N HIS A 241 21.56 10.37 -8.13
CA HIS A 241 22.16 11.24 -7.11
C HIS A 241 21.18 12.27 -6.50
N ALA A 242 19.88 11.98 -6.53
CA ALA A 242 18.87 12.87 -6.00
C ALA A 242 19.05 13.07 -4.48
N THR A 243 18.81 14.29 -4.02
CA THR A 243 18.74 14.63 -2.60
C THR A 243 17.45 14.10 -1.97
N GLU A 244 17.42 13.97 -0.65
CA GLU A 244 16.22 13.55 0.07
C GLU A 244 15.07 14.55 -0.09
N ILE A 245 15.39 15.84 -0.19
CA ILE A 245 14.43 16.92 -0.45
C ILE A 245 13.81 16.78 -1.84
N GLU A 246 14.60 16.47 -2.87
CA GLU A 246 14.10 16.23 -4.22
C GLU A 246 13.16 15.01 -4.27
N ILE A 247 13.55 13.90 -3.64
CA ILE A 247 12.71 12.69 -3.54
C ILE A 247 11.40 13.03 -2.79
N ASN A 248 11.49 13.77 -1.68
CA ASN A 248 10.32 14.22 -0.93
C ASN A 248 9.36 15.05 -1.80
N ASN A 249 9.87 16.04 -2.52
CA ASN A 249 9.07 16.89 -3.40
C ASN A 249 8.34 16.07 -4.47
N MET A 250 9.01 15.07 -5.06
CA MET A 250 8.40 14.16 -6.02
C MET A 250 7.24 13.36 -5.38
N TYR A 251 7.44 12.76 -4.20
CA TYR A 251 6.37 12.02 -3.50
C TYR A 251 5.22 12.97 -3.09
N THR A 252 5.53 14.16 -2.58
CA THR A 252 4.55 15.21 -2.25
C THR A 252 3.69 15.57 -3.47
N ALA A 253 4.31 15.86 -4.61
CA ALA A 253 3.60 16.14 -5.86
C ALA A 253 2.72 14.95 -6.29
N SER A 254 3.18 13.72 -6.12
CA SER A 254 2.40 12.52 -6.43
C SER A 254 1.14 12.41 -5.56
N TYR A 255 1.18 12.82 -4.29
CA TYR A 255 0.00 12.85 -3.42
C TYR A 255 -1.01 13.92 -3.84
N VAL A 256 -0.54 15.13 -4.18
CA VAL A 256 -1.41 16.21 -4.69
C VAL A 256 -2.22 15.71 -5.90
N VAL A 257 -1.53 15.14 -6.89
CA VAL A 257 -2.17 14.63 -8.10
C VAL A 257 -3.08 13.43 -7.79
N SER A 258 -2.70 12.57 -6.85
CA SER A 258 -3.53 11.42 -6.43
C SER A 258 -4.87 11.84 -5.83
N VAL A 259 -4.91 12.91 -5.03
CA VAL A 259 -6.17 13.46 -4.49
C VAL A 259 -7.11 13.85 -5.63
N ILE A 260 -6.59 14.63 -6.58
CA ILE A 260 -7.39 15.19 -7.68
C ILE A 260 -7.92 14.08 -8.59
N LEU A 261 -7.05 13.16 -9.02
CA LEU A 261 -7.43 12.15 -10.01
C LEU A 261 -8.29 11.02 -9.46
N THR A 262 -8.17 10.68 -8.17
CA THR A 262 -9.04 9.65 -7.57
C THR A 262 -10.52 10.08 -7.63
N LEU A 263 -10.80 11.38 -7.51
CA LEU A 263 -12.15 11.94 -7.67
C LEU A 263 -12.67 11.89 -9.11
N MET A 264 -11.77 11.74 -10.10
CA MET A 264 -12.12 11.67 -11.52
C MET A 264 -12.38 10.23 -12.01
N ALA A 265 -12.24 9.22 -11.15
CA ALA A 265 -12.34 7.82 -11.55
C ALA A 265 -13.69 7.47 -12.21
N SER A 266 -14.81 7.97 -11.67
CA SER A 266 -16.15 7.75 -12.23
C SER A 266 -16.33 8.38 -13.62
N ARG A 267 -15.78 9.58 -13.83
CA ARG A 267 -15.82 10.26 -15.14
C ARG A 267 -15.06 9.47 -16.20
N ILE A 268 -13.88 8.96 -15.83
CA ILE A 268 -13.05 8.15 -16.72
C ILE A 268 -13.74 6.81 -17.04
N GLU A 269 -14.40 6.19 -16.06
CA GLU A 269 -15.20 4.98 -16.28
C GLU A 269 -16.32 5.22 -17.30
N ASN A 270 -17.06 6.32 -17.17
CA ASN A 270 -18.13 6.67 -18.10
C ASN A 270 -17.64 6.94 -19.53
N LEU A 271 -16.42 7.48 -19.68
CA LEU A 271 -15.82 7.81 -20.98
C LEU A 271 -15.26 6.57 -21.70
N LEU A 272 -14.52 5.71 -21.00
CA LEU A 272 -13.75 4.63 -21.62
C LEU A 272 -14.36 3.23 -21.40
N GLY A 273 -15.25 3.08 -20.41
CA GLY A 273 -15.66 1.79 -19.86
C GLY A 273 -14.63 1.21 -18.89
N ARG A 274 -15.09 0.41 -17.92
CA ARG A 274 -14.28 0.01 -16.75
C ARG A 274 -13.05 -0.80 -17.14
N VAL A 275 -13.23 -1.84 -17.95
CA VAL A 275 -12.14 -2.75 -18.34
C VAL A 275 -11.10 -2.07 -19.23
N LYS A 276 -11.55 -1.26 -20.20
CA LYS A 276 -10.65 -0.52 -21.10
C LYS A 276 -9.88 0.57 -20.34
N ALA A 277 -10.54 1.30 -19.44
CA ALA A 277 -9.88 2.29 -18.59
C ALA A 277 -8.76 1.65 -17.75
N ILE A 278 -9.03 0.50 -17.12
CA ILE A 278 -8.02 -0.26 -16.37
C ILE A 278 -6.86 -0.67 -17.29
N ALA A 279 -7.14 -1.25 -18.45
CA ALA A 279 -6.11 -1.75 -19.35
C ALA A 279 -5.18 -0.62 -19.85
N ILE A 280 -5.75 0.49 -20.34
CA ILE A 280 -5.00 1.61 -20.92
C ILE A 280 -4.18 2.33 -19.84
N LEU A 281 -4.83 2.81 -18.78
CA LEU A 281 -4.18 3.65 -17.77
C LEU A 281 -3.09 2.91 -17.02
N ARG A 282 -3.28 1.62 -16.73
CA ARG A 282 -2.24 0.81 -16.10
C ARG A 282 -1.09 0.48 -17.05
N SER A 283 -1.37 0.20 -18.32
CA SER A 283 -0.31 -0.07 -19.29
C SER A 283 0.56 1.17 -19.48
N LEU A 284 -0.04 2.36 -19.57
CA LEU A 284 0.69 3.63 -19.62
C LEU A 284 1.47 3.87 -18.32
N SER A 285 0.84 3.72 -17.16
CA SER A 285 1.48 3.89 -15.84
C SER A 285 2.71 2.99 -15.66
N VAL A 286 2.61 1.72 -16.03
CA VAL A 286 3.73 0.77 -15.91
C VAL A 286 4.75 0.99 -17.01
N GLY A 287 4.33 1.33 -18.24
CA GLY A 287 5.21 1.69 -19.34
C GLY A 287 6.12 2.87 -19.01
N MET A 288 5.67 3.80 -18.16
CA MET A 288 6.51 4.90 -17.68
C MET A 288 7.74 4.42 -16.92
N PHE A 289 7.71 3.27 -16.24
CA PHE A 289 8.93 2.71 -15.64
C PHE A 289 9.97 2.32 -16.69
N ILE A 290 9.53 1.75 -17.82
CA ILE A 290 10.43 1.39 -18.92
C ILE A 290 11.10 2.66 -19.46
N VAL A 291 10.33 3.74 -19.64
CA VAL A 291 10.87 5.03 -20.08
C VAL A 291 11.86 5.59 -19.07
N MET A 292 11.53 5.56 -17.77
CA MET A 292 12.42 6.03 -16.69
C MET A 292 13.75 5.26 -16.67
N ALA A 293 13.73 3.96 -16.96
CA ALA A 293 14.96 3.16 -17.01
C ALA A 293 15.88 3.54 -18.18
N LEU A 294 15.31 4.10 -19.26
CA LEU A 294 16.03 4.47 -20.49
C LEU A 294 16.49 5.93 -20.51
N ILE A 295 15.80 6.82 -19.80
CA ILE A 295 16.08 8.26 -19.76
C ILE A 295 16.36 8.69 -18.31
N PRO A 296 17.57 8.42 -17.79
CA PRO A 296 17.89 8.58 -16.37
C PRO A 296 18.17 10.05 -16.03
N ILE A 297 17.12 10.88 -16.05
CA ILE A 297 17.18 12.30 -15.71
C ILE A 297 16.15 12.56 -14.62
N PHE A 298 16.61 12.95 -13.43
CA PHE A 298 15.76 13.05 -12.24
C PHE A 298 14.47 13.87 -12.48
N ILE A 299 14.56 15.04 -13.10
CA ILE A 299 13.39 15.90 -13.33
C ILE A 299 12.36 15.21 -14.24
N ILE A 300 12.83 14.55 -15.30
CA ILE A 300 11.96 13.81 -16.23
C ILE A 300 11.31 12.64 -15.49
N ASP A 301 12.12 11.88 -14.74
CA ASP A 301 11.65 10.70 -14.00
C ASP A 301 10.71 11.06 -12.86
N ALA A 302 10.89 12.21 -12.22
CA ALA A 302 9.98 12.75 -11.21
C ALA A 302 8.62 13.09 -11.83
N ILE A 303 8.59 13.74 -13.01
CA ILE A 303 7.35 14.03 -13.73
C ILE A 303 6.67 12.73 -14.17
N LEU A 304 7.43 11.81 -14.79
CA LEU A 304 6.91 10.48 -15.18
C LEU A 304 6.35 9.72 -13.98
N TYR A 305 7.04 9.79 -12.83
CA TYR A 305 6.56 9.17 -11.59
C TYR A 305 5.25 9.79 -11.09
N VAL A 306 5.13 11.11 -11.11
CA VAL A 306 3.89 11.78 -10.69
C VAL A 306 2.73 11.39 -11.61
N VAL A 307 2.94 11.41 -12.93
CA VAL A 307 1.92 11.04 -13.91
C VAL A 307 1.56 9.55 -13.82
N ARG A 308 2.53 8.65 -13.65
CA ARG A 308 2.23 7.22 -13.50
C ARG A 308 1.37 6.96 -12.27
N VAL A 309 1.64 7.65 -11.16
CA VAL A 309 0.90 7.47 -9.90
C VAL A 309 -0.54 7.93 -10.11
N ALA A 310 -0.71 9.07 -10.77
CA ALA A 310 -2.00 9.61 -11.17
C ALA A 310 -2.84 8.58 -11.95
N MET A 311 -2.27 8.03 -13.03
CA MET A 311 -2.94 7.02 -13.86
C MET A 311 -3.24 5.74 -13.08
N TYR A 312 -2.33 5.32 -12.20
CA TYR A 312 -2.51 4.11 -11.39
C TYR A 312 -3.67 4.27 -10.39
N MET A 313 -3.76 5.41 -9.70
CA MET A 313 -4.74 5.66 -8.63
C MET A 313 -6.18 5.59 -9.13
N VAL A 314 -6.45 6.14 -10.33
CA VAL A 314 -7.75 6.03 -10.99
C VAL A 314 -8.22 4.58 -11.11
N THR A 315 -7.30 3.64 -11.34
CA THR A 315 -7.64 2.24 -11.66
C THR A 315 -7.97 1.39 -10.43
N ILE A 316 -7.72 1.91 -9.23
CA ILE A 316 -7.97 1.23 -7.96
C ILE A 316 -9.47 1.01 -7.74
N PRO A 317 -10.32 2.05 -7.68
CA PRO A 317 -11.76 1.89 -7.47
C PRO A 317 -12.42 1.08 -8.60
N LEU A 318 -11.96 1.26 -9.85
CA LEU A 318 -12.47 0.52 -11.01
C LEU A 318 -12.26 -0.99 -10.86
N ARG A 319 -11.09 -1.41 -10.38
CA ARG A 319 -10.78 -2.83 -10.18
C ARG A 319 -11.52 -3.42 -8.99
N GLN A 320 -11.70 -2.63 -7.93
CA GLN A 320 -12.52 -3.04 -6.78
C GLN A 320 -13.95 -3.29 -7.23
N SER A 321 -14.55 -2.36 -7.99
CA SER A 321 -15.87 -2.52 -8.59
C SER A 321 -15.97 -3.78 -9.47
N LEU A 322 -15.02 -4.00 -10.39
CA LEU A 322 -15.06 -5.21 -11.23
C LEU A 322 -14.92 -6.50 -10.41
N SER A 323 -14.04 -6.50 -9.40
CA SER A 323 -13.84 -7.66 -8.54
C SER A 323 -15.10 -8.01 -7.76
N THR A 324 -15.90 -7.01 -7.36
CA THR A 324 -17.19 -7.24 -6.71
C THR A 324 -18.23 -7.82 -7.67
N GLU A 325 -18.19 -7.47 -8.95
CA GLU A 325 -19.13 -7.99 -9.96
C GLU A 325 -18.84 -9.45 -10.35
N VAL A 326 -17.56 -9.82 -10.48
CA VAL A 326 -17.16 -11.16 -10.97
C VAL A 326 -17.03 -12.22 -9.89
N ILE A 327 -17.12 -11.84 -8.61
CA ILE A 327 -17.06 -12.74 -7.46
C ILE A 327 -18.41 -12.73 -6.76
N SER A 328 -18.98 -13.91 -6.57
CA SER A 328 -20.29 -14.08 -5.92
C SER A 328 -20.31 -13.46 -4.52
N ASP A 329 -21.45 -12.89 -4.14
CA ASP A 329 -21.61 -12.16 -2.87
C ASP A 329 -21.23 -13.01 -1.65
N ASP A 330 -21.53 -14.32 -1.69
CA ASP A 330 -21.22 -15.28 -0.61
C ASP A 330 -19.72 -15.61 -0.51
N GLU A 331 -18.94 -15.46 -1.59
CA GLU A 331 -17.51 -15.78 -1.64
C GLU A 331 -16.61 -14.55 -1.70
N ARG A 332 -17.17 -13.34 -1.80
CA ARG A 332 -16.44 -12.09 -2.05
C ARG A 332 -15.29 -11.83 -1.07
N ALA A 333 -15.54 -11.96 0.24
CA ALA A 333 -14.50 -11.75 1.24
C ALA A 333 -13.31 -12.74 1.09
N ARG A 334 -13.61 -14.01 0.80
CA ARG A 334 -12.62 -15.09 0.60
C ARG A 334 -11.85 -14.91 -0.72
N GLY A 335 -12.53 -14.51 -1.78
CA GLY A 335 -11.89 -14.23 -3.06
C GLY A 335 -10.96 -13.01 -3.00
N LEU A 336 -11.38 -11.95 -2.31
CA LEU A 336 -10.56 -10.76 -2.11
C LEU A 336 -9.33 -11.03 -1.23
N SER A 337 -9.45 -11.88 -0.21
CA SER A 337 -8.29 -12.25 0.63
C SER A 337 -7.27 -13.10 -0.14
N LEU A 338 -7.71 -14.12 -0.89
CA LEU A 338 -6.83 -14.95 -1.73
C LEU A 338 -6.11 -14.14 -2.81
N THR A 339 -6.84 -13.28 -3.52
CA THR A 339 -6.23 -12.38 -4.51
C THR A 339 -5.28 -11.37 -3.87
N GLY A 340 -5.56 -10.92 -2.64
CA GLY A 340 -4.66 -10.09 -1.85
C GLY A 340 -3.33 -10.78 -1.53
N ILE A 341 -3.37 -12.02 -1.06
CA ILE A 341 -2.16 -12.82 -0.75
C ILE A 341 -1.35 -13.08 -2.01
N ALA A 342 -2.03 -13.49 -3.08
CA ALA A 342 -1.43 -13.72 -4.39
C ALA A 342 -0.71 -12.46 -4.93
N ARG A 343 -1.04 -11.26 -4.45
CA ARG A 343 -0.36 -10.03 -4.83
C ARG A 343 0.79 -9.64 -3.91
N ARG A 344 0.81 -10.09 -2.65
CA ARG A 344 1.83 -9.66 -1.67
C ARG A 344 3.11 -10.48 -1.73
N VAL A 345 2.98 -11.80 -1.80
CA VAL A 345 4.14 -12.69 -1.87
C VAL A 345 4.98 -12.37 -3.11
N PRO A 346 4.39 -12.24 -4.33
CA PRO A 346 5.19 -11.92 -5.51
C PRO A 346 5.77 -10.50 -5.48
N TYR A 347 5.08 -9.55 -4.84
CA TYR A 347 5.62 -8.20 -4.63
C TYR A 347 6.89 -8.23 -3.77
N GLY A 348 6.88 -8.99 -2.69
CA GLY A 348 8.07 -9.23 -1.89
C GLY A 348 9.20 -9.87 -2.71
N VAL A 349 8.89 -10.91 -3.49
CA VAL A 349 9.87 -11.59 -4.34
C VAL A 349 10.51 -10.59 -5.30
N GLY A 350 9.71 -9.75 -5.96
CA GLY A 350 10.21 -8.66 -6.79
C GLY A 350 11.16 -7.72 -6.02
N SER A 351 10.82 -7.37 -4.78
CA SER A 351 11.66 -6.49 -3.93
C SER A 351 13.04 -7.11 -3.66
N SER A 352 13.08 -8.41 -3.39
CA SER A 352 14.34 -9.14 -3.16
C SER A 352 15.20 -9.23 -4.43
N ILE A 353 14.58 -9.51 -5.59
CA ILE A 353 15.27 -9.55 -6.89
C ILE A 353 15.87 -8.19 -7.20
N ALA A 354 15.11 -7.11 -7.02
CA ALA A 354 15.61 -5.76 -7.24
C ALA A 354 16.77 -5.40 -6.30
N GLY A 355 16.68 -5.78 -5.02
CA GLY A 355 17.77 -5.61 -4.06
C GLY A 355 19.06 -6.32 -4.50
N LEU A 356 18.95 -7.53 -5.03
CA LEU A 356 20.06 -8.29 -5.61
C LEU A 356 20.63 -7.60 -6.85
N LEU A 357 19.80 -7.22 -7.82
CA LEU A 357 20.25 -6.55 -9.05
C LEU A 357 20.95 -5.21 -8.78
N MET A 358 20.38 -4.38 -7.89
CA MET A 358 20.99 -3.09 -7.51
C MET A 358 22.30 -3.27 -6.74
N SER A 359 22.51 -4.39 -6.05
CA SER A 359 23.77 -4.66 -5.34
C SER A 359 24.97 -4.86 -6.27
N TYR A 360 24.73 -5.30 -7.50
CA TYR A 360 25.74 -5.40 -8.57
C TYR A 360 25.86 -4.09 -9.38
N ALA A 361 25.39 -2.96 -8.84
CA ALA A 361 25.36 -1.65 -9.50
C ALA A 361 24.56 -1.59 -10.82
N VAL A 362 23.70 -2.58 -11.08
CA VAL A 362 22.83 -2.61 -12.27
C VAL A 362 21.49 -1.94 -11.94
N TYR A 363 21.50 -0.63 -11.70
CA TYR A 363 20.36 0.11 -11.17
C TYR A 363 19.15 0.22 -12.11
N SER A 364 19.36 0.31 -13.43
CA SER A 364 18.26 0.45 -14.40
C SER A 364 17.49 -0.84 -14.64
N LEU A 365 18.12 -2.00 -14.43
CA LEU A 365 17.53 -3.30 -14.73
C LEU A 365 16.31 -3.66 -13.86
N PRO A 366 16.29 -3.41 -12.54
CA PRO A 366 15.08 -3.55 -11.73
C PRO A 366 13.90 -2.74 -12.25
N ILE A 367 14.15 -1.51 -12.69
CA ILE A 367 13.12 -0.60 -13.20
C ILE A 367 12.60 -1.09 -14.56
N LEU A 368 13.51 -1.49 -15.45
CA LEU A 368 13.20 -2.01 -16.78
C LEU A 368 12.43 -3.34 -16.68
N LEU A 369 13.01 -4.36 -16.04
CA LEU A 369 12.37 -5.67 -15.85
C LEU A 369 11.08 -5.54 -15.05
N GLY A 370 11.09 -4.71 -14.01
CA GLY A 370 9.92 -4.46 -13.19
C GLY A 370 8.77 -3.86 -14.00
N GLY A 371 9.05 -2.87 -14.84
CA GLY A 371 8.09 -2.31 -15.80
C GLY A 371 7.60 -3.36 -16.80
N SER A 372 8.51 -4.07 -17.47
CA SER A 372 8.16 -5.08 -18.47
C SER A 372 7.30 -6.21 -17.90
N ILE A 373 7.63 -6.75 -16.72
CA ILE A 373 6.85 -7.80 -16.06
C ILE A 373 5.50 -7.25 -15.59
N ALA A 374 5.47 -6.02 -15.05
CA ALA A 374 4.23 -5.44 -14.57
C ALA A 374 3.22 -5.13 -15.69
N LEU A 375 3.65 -5.00 -16.96
CA LEU A 375 2.75 -4.86 -18.11
C LEU A 375 1.86 -6.10 -18.32
N LEU A 376 2.26 -7.26 -17.82
CA LEU A 376 1.46 -8.48 -17.90
C LEU A 376 0.14 -8.35 -17.13
N ASP A 377 0.08 -7.59 -16.04
CA ASP A 377 -1.16 -7.37 -15.26
C ASP A 377 -2.28 -6.76 -16.12
N PRO A 378 -2.15 -5.53 -16.66
CA PRO A 378 -3.21 -4.94 -17.47
C PRO A 378 -3.52 -5.71 -18.75
N ILE A 379 -2.52 -6.33 -19.39
CA ILE A 379 -2.73 -7.14 -20.60
C ILE A 379 -3.59 -8.37 -20.29
N LEU A 380 -3.20 -9.17 -19.28
CA LEU A 380 -3.96 -10.35 -18.87
C LEU A 380 -5.34 -9.96 -18.33
N TYR A 381 -5.42 -8.85 -17.58
CA TYR A 381 -6.69 -8.33 -17.07
C TYR A 381 -7.65 -8.00 -18.22
N TYR A 382 -7.17 -7.33 -19.27
CA TYR A 382 -7.96 -7.09 -20.47
C TYR A 382 -8.39 -8.39 -21.16
N VAL A 383 -7.45 -9.31 -21.41
CA VAL A 383 -7.74 -10.60 -22.07
C VAL A 383 -8.80 -11.40 -21.29
N PHE A 384 -8.69 -11.45 -19.96
CA PHE A 384 -9.59 -12.22 -19.11
C PHE A 384 -10.98 -11.59 -18.95
N PHE A 385 -11.07 -10.26 -18.94
CA PHE A 385 -12.29 -9.54 -18.57
C PHE A 385 -12.89 -8.66 -19.67
N ARG A 386 -12.35 -8.63 -20.90
CA ARG A 386 -12.90 -7.85 -22.03
C ARG A 386 -14.37 -8.08 -22.36
N LYS A 387 -14.97 -9.18 -21.88
CA LYS A 387 -16.39 -9.50 -22.05
C LYS A 387 -17.30 -8.82 -21.03
N TYR A 388 -16.75 -8.28 -19.95
CA TYR A 388 -17.45 -7.49 -18.93
C TYR A 388 -17.39 -6.02 -19.35
N ARG A 389 -18.52 -5.29 -19.25
CA ARG A 389 -18.63 -3.88 -19.69
C ARG A 389 -18.30 -2.91 -18.56
#